data_AF-A0A1I0RV63-F1
#
_entry.id   AF-A0A1I0RV63-F1
#
_cell.length_a   1.000
_cell.length_b   1.000
_cell.length_c   1.000
_cell.angle_alpha   90.00
_cell.angle_beta   90.00
_cell.angle_gamma   90.00
#
_symmetry.space_group_name_H-M   'P 1'
#
loop_
_entity.id
_entity.type
_entity.pdbx_description
1 polymer ?
#
loop_
_entity_poly.entity_id
_entity_poly.type
_entity_poly.pdbx_seq_one_letter_code
_entity_poly.pdbx_strand_id
1 'polypeptide(L)'
;MLKKLLLLGVISGLLAGIASIIYQKVYAASLGEGFTETVTIAKILGSSVAGTLIAAVGYFLLSKVLKGNTEPVFNLIFTILSFVTILGPFAAKLPMTIEAPELFPGLTIPMHFFPALAWFTLKPLFAKSV
;
A
#
# COMPACT_ATOMS: atom_id res chain seq x y z
N MET A 1 -17.38 -12.13 9.13
CA MET A 1 -15.91 -12.09 8.93
C MET A 1 -15.53 -11.22 7.75
N LEU A 2 -15.90 -11.57 6.51
CA LEU A 2 -15.53 -10.79 5.32
C LEU A 2 -15.91 -9.30 5.38
N LYS A 3 -17.14 -8.95 5.81
CA LYS A 3 -17.55 -7.54 5.95
C LYS A 3 -16.60 -6.72 6.85
N LYS A 4 -16.14 -7.29 7.98
CA LYS A 4 -15.19 -6.64 8.90
C LYS A 4 -13.80 -6.50 8.25
N LEU A 5 -13.38 -7.51 7.49
CA LEU A 5 -12.10 -7.48 6.76
C LEU A 5 -12.14 -6.45 5.62
N LEU A 6 -13.24 -6.33 4.89
CA LEU A 6 -13.40 -5.31 3.87
C LEU A 6 -13.39 -3.90 4.47
N LEU A 7 -14.06 -3.71 5.61
CA LEU A 7 -14.01 -2.43 6.34
C LEU A 7 -12.58 -2.10 6.81
N LEU A 8 -11.87 -3.10 7.38
CA LEU A 8 -10.45 -2.97 7.71
C LEU A 8 -9.64 -2.60 6.45
N GLY A 9 -9.88 -3.27 5.33
CA GLY A 9 -9.25 -2.96 4.04
C GLY A 9 -9.45 -1.50 3.64
N VAL A 10 -10.69 -1.00 3.63
CA VAL A 10 -10.97 0.40 3.30
C VAL A 10 -10.24 1.36 4.26
N ILE A 11 -10.32 1.14 5.57
CA ILE A 11 -9.73 2.04 6.56
C ILE A 11 -8.19 2.01 6.48
N SER A 12 -7.58 0.83 6.35
CA SER A 12 -6.13 0.70 6.14
C SER A 12 -5.69 1.34 4.82
N GLY A 13 -6.48 1.20 3.76
CA GLY A 13 -6.18 1.81 2.45
C GLY A 13 -6.27 3.32 2.48
N LEU A 14 -7.27 3.88 3.16
CA LEU A 14 -7.39 5.33 3.37
C LEU A 14 -6.23 5.86 4.22
N LEU A 15 -5.89 5.17 5.32
CA LEU A 15 -4.76 5.55 6.17
C LEU A 15 -3.43 5.54 5.38
N ALA A 16 -3.19 4.47 4.60
CA ALA A 16 -2.00 4.35 3.76
C ALA A 16 -1.96 5.41 2.65
N GLY A 17 -3.10 5.71 2.03
CA GLY A 17 -3.22 6.74 1.01
C GLY A 17 -2.98 8.15 1.58
N ILE A 18 -3.54 8.46 2.76
CA ILE A 18 -3.27 9.74 3.45
C ILE A 18 -1.78 9.86 3.80
N ALA A 19 -1.17 8.81 4.36
CA ALA A 19 0.26 8.79 4.64
C ALA A 19 1.10 9.02 3.36
N SER A 20 0.70 8.39 2.25
CA SER A 20 1.35 8.58 0.94
C SER A 20 1.20 10.01 0.41
N ILE A 21 0.04 10.64 0.56
CA ILE A 21 -0.17 12.05 0.15
C ILE A 21 0.70 12.99 0.99
N ILE A 22 0.76 12.78 2.31
CA ILE A 22 1.61 13.57 3.20
C ILE A 22 3.08 13.40 2.78
N TYR A 23 3.50 12.15 2.56
CA TYR A 23 4.86 11.85 2.11
C TYR A 23 5.19 12.54 0.78
N GLN A 24 4.28 12.47 -0.21
CA GLN A 24 4.45 13.15 -1.49
C GLN A 24 4.64 14.65 -1.34
N LYS A 25 3.83 15.31 -0.51
CA LYS A 25 3.92 16.76 -0.30
C LYS A 25 5.27 17.16 0.30
N VAL A 26 5.73 16.43 1.32
CA VAL A 26 7.04 16.71 1.95
C VAL A 26 8.19 16.43 0.98
N TYR A 27 8.11 15.34 0.23
CA TYR A 27 9.10 14.96 -0.77
C TYR A 27 9.20 16.00 -1.88
N ALA A 28 8.06 16.38 -2.48
CA ALA A 28 8.00 17.35 -3.56
C ALA A 28 8.46 18.75 -3.13
N ALA A 29 8.12 19.18 -1.91
CA ALA A 29 8.60 20.45 -1.36
C ALA A 29 10.13 20.50 -1.17
N SER A 30 10.78 19.33 -1.04
CA SER A 30 12.22 19.24 -0.79
C SER A 30 13.04 18.98 -2.07
N LEU A 31 12.43 18.33 -3.06
CA LEU A 31 13.13 17.73 -4.20
C LEU A 31 12.53 18.08 -5.57
N GLY A 32 11.42 18.82 -5.62
CA GLY A 32 10.74 19.25 -6.84
C GLY A 32 9.43 18.50 -7.15
N GLU A 33 8.56 19.12 -7.94
CA GLU A 33 7.19 18.64 -8.19
C GLU A 33 7.03 17.71 -9.42
N GLY A 34 8.11 17.41 -10.15
CA GLY A 34 8.06 16.74 -11.46
C GLY A 34 7.30 15.40 -11.50
N PHE A 35 7.10 14.74 -10.36
CA PHE A 35 6.44 13.43 -10.26
C PHE A 35 4.96 13.51 -9.89
N THR A 36 4.47 14.68 -9.45
CA THR A 36 3.12 14.85 -8.89
C THR A 36 2.03 14.63 -9.93
N GLU A 37 2.30 14.95 -11.20
CA GLU A 37 1.40 14.66 -12.32
C GLU A 37 1.35 13.17 -12.65
N THR A 38 2.45 12.45 -12.45
CA THR A 38 2.51 11.00 -12.68
C THR A 38 1.82 10.24 -11.55
N VAL A 39 2.11 10.62 -10.30
CA VAL A 39 1.60 10.01 -9.06
C VAL A 39 0.49 10.87 -8.48
N THR A 40 -0.65 10.96 -9.18
CA THR A 40 -1.75 11.82 -8.72
C THR A 40 -2.37 11.31 -7.41
N ILE A 41 -3.00 12.22 -6.66
CA ILE A 41 -3.74 11.88 -5.42
C ILE A 41 -4.76 10.76 -5.65
N ALA A 42 -5.45 10.79 -6.80
CA ALA A 42 -6.42 9.77 -7.17
C ALA A 42 -5.76 8.39 -7.35
N LYS A 43 -4.59 8.32 -8.00
CA LYS A 43 -3.82 7.07 -8.14
C LYS A 43 -3.31 6.56 -6.80
N ILE A 44 -2.84 7.46 -5.92
CA ILE A 44 -2.37 7.10 -4.58
C ILE A 44 -3.51 6.46 -3.77
N LEU A 45 -4.64 7.15 -3.64
CA LEU A 45 -5.78 6.65 -2.88
C LEU A 45 -6.37 5.39 -3.50
N GLY A 46 -6.57 5.41 -4.83
CA GLY A 46 -7.14 4.29 -5.57
C GLY A 46 -6.31 3.01 -5.43
N SER A 47 -4.99 3.12 -5.62
CA SER A 47 -4.09 1.96 -5.47
C SER A 47 -3.99 1.47 -4.02
N SER A 48 -3.93 2.38 -3.04
CA SER A 48 -3.88 2.02 -1.62
C SER A 48 -5.13 1.27 -1.17
N VAL A 49 -6.32 1.79 -1.50
CA VAL A 49 -7.60 1.16 -1.16
C VAL A 49 -7.81 -0.14 -1.94
N ALA A 50 -7.49 -0.18 -3.24
CA ALA A 50 -7.61 -1.40 -4.01
C ALA A 50 -6.68 -2.50 -3.46
N GLY A 51 -5.43 -2.15 -3.15
CA GLY A 51 -4.45 -3.09 -2.58
C GLY A 51 -4.91 -3.70 -1.26
N THR A 52 -5.41 -2.88 -0.33
CA THR A 52 -5.89 -3.39 0.96
C THR A 52 -7.23 -4.13 0.88
N LEU A 53 -8.08 -3.82 -0.10
CA LEU A 53 -9.29 -4.62 -0.38
C LEU A 53 -8.95 -6.00 -0.94
N ILE A 54 -7.98 -6.08 -1.86
CA ILE A 54 -7.45 -7.35 -2.35
C ILE A 54 -6.85 -8.14 -1.18
N ALA A 55 -6.09 -7.48 -0.31
CA ALA A 55 -5.52 -8.06 0.90
C ALA A 55 -6.63 -8.60 1.84
N ALA A 56 -7.73 -7.88 2.01
CA ALA A 56 -8.88 -8.34 2.80
C ALA A 56 -9.53 -9.61 2.26
N VAL A 57 -9.72 -9.69 0.94
CA VAL A 57 -10.24 -10.89 0.27
C VAL A 57 -9.24 -12.03 0.38
N GLY A 58 -7.95 -11.78 0.15
CA GLY A 58 -6.88 -12.77 0.29
C GLY A 58 -6.80 -13.35 1.69
N TYR A 59 -6.88 -12.51 2.73
CA TYR A 59 -6.94 -12.95 4.12
C TYR A 59 -8.15 -13.84 4.38
N PHE A 60 -9.33 -13.42 3.90
CA PHE A 60 -10.55 -14.20 4.05
C PHE A 60 -10.43 -15.58 3.39
N LEU A 61 -9.90 -15.67 2.18
CA LEU A 61 -9.73 -16.96 1.48
C LEU A 61 -8.72 -17.85 2.20
N LEU A 62 -7.57 -17.31 2.61
CA LEU A 62 -6.56 -18.06 3.38
C LEU A 62 -7.14 -18.55 4.70
N SER A 63 -8.00 -17.78 5.37
CA SER A 63 -8.66 -18.19 6.61
C SER A 63 -9.54 -19.42 6.48
N LYS A 64 -10.04 -19.70 5.26
CA LYS A 64 -10.83 -20.90 4.98
C LYS A 64 -9.98 -22.15 4.84
N VAL A 65 -8.72 -22.00 4.44
CA VAL A 65 -7.80 -23.11 4.15
C VAL A 65 -6.86 -23.37 5.33
N LEU A 66 -6.20 -22.34 5.83
CA LEU A 66 -5.11 -22.45 6.80
C LEU A 66 -5.55 -22.38 8.27
N LYS A 67 -6.79 -21.94 8.53
CA LYS A 67 -7.39 -21.84 9.87
C LYS A 67 -6.44 -21.14 10.87
N GLY A 68 -5.86 -21.87 11.83
CA GLY A 68 -5.00 -21.30 12.88
C GLY A 68 -3.68 -20.68 12.38
N ASN A 69 -3.22 -21.04 11.18
CA ASN A 69 -1.97 -20.49 10.62
C ASN A 69 -2.19 -19.29 9.69
N THR A 70 -3.41 -18.77 9.60
CA THR A 70 -3.76 -17.70 8.63
C THR A 70 -2.96 -16.42 8.88
N GLU A 71 -2.85 -15.99 10.13
CA GLU A 71 -2.17 -14.74 10.50
C GLU A 71 -0.70 -14.72 10.06
N PRO A 72 0.17 -15.64 10.52
CA PRO A 72 1.58 -15.61 10.16
C PRO A 72 1.80 -15.80 8.65
N VAL A 73 1.03 -16.69 8.00
CA VAL A 73 1.18 -16.94 6.57
C VAL A 73 0.74 -15.74 5.74
N PHE A 74 -0.39 -15.13 6.08
CA PHE A 74 -0.84 -13.93 5.37
C PHE A 74 0.12 -12.75 5.58
N ASN A 75 0.61 -12.51 6.80
CA ASN A 75 1.52 -11.40 7.05
C ASN A 75 2.84 -11.58 6.30
N LEU A 76 3.34 -12.82 6.21
CA LEU A 76 4.49 -13.16 5.38
C LEU A 76 4.22 -12.87 3.89
N ILE A 77 3.09 -13.37 3.35
CA ILE A 77 2.71 -13.13 1.95
C ILE A 77 2.55 -11.65 1.67
N PHE A 78 1.85 -10.90 2.53
CA PHE A 78 1.59 -9.48 2.31
C PHE A 78 2.88 -8.65 2.38
N THR A 79 3.80 -9.02 3.27
CA THR A 79 5.15 -8.43 3.32
C THR A 79 5.91 -8.73 2.03
N ILE A 80 5.95 -9.99 1.58
CA ILE A 80 6.63 -10.34 0.32
C ILE A 80 6.02 -9.57 -0.86
N LEU A 81 4.69 -9.49 -0.94
CA LEU A 81 3.99 -8.77 -2.01
C LEU A 81 4.29 -7.27 -1.97
N SER A 82 4.40 -6.63 -0.80
CA SER A 82 4.78 -5.22 -0.73
C SER A 82 6.19 -5.00 -1.28
N PHE A 83 7.15 -5.88 -0.97
CA PHE A 83 8.47 -5.87 -1.59
C PHE A 83 8.43 -6.13 -3.10
N VAL A 84 7.66 -7.10 -3.57
CA VAL A 84 7.54 -7.38 -5.02
C VAL A 84 6.98 -6.16 -5.76
N THR A 85 6.03 -5.43 -5.15
CA THR A 85 5.43 -4.28 -5.82
C THR A 85 6.40 -3.12 -6.06
N ILE A 86 7.49 -3.01 -5.28
CA ILE A 86 8.51 -1.97 -5.48
C ILE A 86 9.36 -2.18 -6.74
N LEU A 87 9.34 -3.40 -7.32
CA LEU A 87 9.99 -3.67 -8.59
C LEU A 87 9.41 -2.82 -9.73
N GLY A 88 8.12 -2.44 -9.63
CA GLY A 88 7.47 -1.54 -10.57
C GLY A 88 8.14 -0.16 -10.61
N PRO A 89 8.22 0.57 -9.49
CA PRO A 89 9.02 1.79 -9.35
C PRO A 89 10.45 1.70 -9.89
N PHE A 90 11.18 0.61 -9.59
CA PHE A 90 12.56 0.44 -10.08
C PHE A 90 12.63 0.25 -11.60
N ALA A 91 11.64 -0.41 -12.20
CA ALA A 91 11.59 -0.66 -13.63
C ALA A 91 10.99 0.52 -14.43
N ALA A 92 10.39 1.51 -13.76
CA ALA A 92 9.72 2.63 -14.41
C ALA A 92 10.74 3.53 -15.14
N LYS A 93 10.50 3.75 -16.44
CA LYS A 93 11.23 4.72 -17.25
C LYS A 93 10.35 5.94 -17.47
N LEU A 94 10.61 7.00 -16.72
CA LEU A 94 9.89 8.25 -16.91
C LEU A 94 10.42 9.01 -18.14
N PRO A 95 9.57 9.81 -18.81
CA PRO A 95 10.01 10.68 -19.89
C PRO A 95 11.09 11.67 -19.42
N MET A 96 12.07 11.96 -20.29
CA MET A 96 13.13 12.95 -20.02
C MET A 96 12.61 14.41 -19.89
N THR A 97 11.32 14.63 -20.13
CA THR A 97 10.64 15.91 -19.90
C THR A 97 10.29 16.15 -18.43
N ILE A 98 10.33 15.11 -17.59
CA ILE A 98 10.15 15.22 -16.15
C ILE A 98 11.48 15.64 -15.53
N GLU A 99 11.45 16.63 -14.65
CA GLU A 99 12.62 17.07 -13.89
C GLU A 99 13.04 16.00 -12.87
N ALA A 100 14.34 15.66 -12.86
CA ALA A 100 14.96 14.68 -11.95
C ALA A 100 14.24 13.31 -11.85
N PRO A 101 13.99 12.60 -12.98
CA PRO A 101 13.21 11.36 -13.01
C PRO A 101 13.80 10.23 -12.14
N GLU A 102 15.10 10.28 -11.84
CA GLU A 102 15.81 9.37 -10.94
C GLU A 102 15.31 9.41 -9.48
N LEU A 103 14.59 10.47 -9.08
CA LEU A 103 14.02 10.60 -7.74
C LEU A 103 12.67 9.87 -7.58
N PHE A 104 12.07 9.43 -8.68
CA PHE A 104 10.76 8.76 -8.67
C PHE A 104 10.70 7.49 -7.80
N PRO A 105 11.70 6.59 -7.81
CA PRO A 105 11.71 5.45 -6.89
C PRO A 105 11.78 5.89 -5.42
N GLY A 106 12.51 6.97 -5.12
CA GLY A 106 12.58 7.53 -3.78
C GLY A 106 11.21 7.96 -3.25
N LEU A 107 10.36 8.52 -4.10
CA LEU A 107 8.98 8.87 -3.75
C LEU A 107 8.06 7.64 -3.62
N THR A 108 8.12 6.72 -4.57
CA THR A 108 7.07 5.70 -4.70
C THR A 108 7.34 4.46 -3.84
N ILE A 109 8.60 4.06 -3.66
CA ILE A 109 8.96 2.85 -2.89
C ILE A 109 8.37 2.87 -1.47
N PRO A 110 8.50 3.95 -0.67
CA PRO A 110 7.90 3.99 0.67
C PRO A 110 6.38 3.81 0.66
N MET A 111 5.69 4.37 -0.35
CA MET A 111 4.22 4.29 -0.46
C MET A 111 3.73 2.84 -0.63
N HIS A 112 4.52 1.96 -1.25
CA HIS A 112 4.17 0.55 -1.42
C HIS A 112 4.12 -0.23 -0.09
N PHE A 113 4.81 0.24 0.95
CA PHE A 113 4.81 -0.41 2.27
C PHE A 113 3.67 0.05 3.16
N PHE A 114 3.13 1.25 2.94
CA PHE A 114 2.10 1.83 3.80
C PHE A 114 0.81 0.99 3.90
N PRO A 115 0.30 0.34 2.83
CA PRO A 115 -0.85 -0.57 2.92
C PRO A 115 -0.63 -1.71 3.92
N ALA A 116 0.54 -2.35 3.89
CA ALA A 116 0.87 -3.45 4.79
C ALA A 116 1.02 -2.96 6.23
N LEU A 117 1.74 -1.85 6.44
CA LEU A 117 1.91 -1.24 7.77
C LEU A 117 0.56 -0.81 8.39
N ALA A 118 -0.30 -0.15 7.61
CA ALA A 118 -1.63 0.25 8.04
C ALA A 118 -2.50 -0.97 8.38
N TRP A 119 -2.41 -2.04 7.60
CA TRP A 119 -3.12 -3.29 7.88
C TRP A 119 -2.66 -3.93 9.19
N PHE A 120 -1.35 -4.15 9.36
CA PHE A 120 -0.80 -4.77 10.57
C PHE A 120 -1.12 -3.97 11.83
N THR A 121 -1.14 -2.63 11.72
CA THR A 121 -1.45 -1.73 12.84
C THR A 121 -2.93 -1.76 13.22
N LEU A 122 -3.83 -1.73 12.22
CA LEU A 122 -5.27 -1.61 12.48
C LEU A 122 -5.97 -2.94 12.71
N LYS A 123 -5.44 -4.04 12.18
CA LYS A 123 -6.08 -5.36 12.27
C LYS A 123 -6.45 -5.79 13.71
N PRO A 124 -5.60 -5.58 14.73
CA PRO A 124 -5.97 -5.89 16.12
C PRO A 124 -7.20 -5.13 16.63
N LEU A 125 -7.63 -4.05 15.98
CA LEU A 125 -8.85 -3.31 16.34
C LEU A 125 -10.11 -3.92 15.71
N PHE A 126 -9.98 -4.64 14.60
CA PHE A 126 -11.09 -5.20 13.83
C PHE A 126 -11.24 -6.72 13.98
N ALA A 127 -10.16 -7.42 14.36
CA ALA A 127 -10.10 -8.88 14.39
C ALA A 127 -9.19 -9.40 15.53
N LYS A 128 -9.47 -9.06 16.80
CA LYS A 128 -8.73 -9.58 17.98
C LYS A 128 -8.77 -11.12 18.14
N SER A 129 -9.70 -11.81 17.48
CA SER A 129 -10.05 -13.21 17.79
C SER A 129 -10.41 -14.06 16.55
N VAL A 130 -9.85 -13.74 15.38
CA VAL A 130 -9.92 -14.63 14.20
C VAL A 130 -8.56 -15.27 14.01
#